data_AF-A0AAJ1P726-F1
#
_entry.id   AF-A0AAJ1P726-F1
#
_cell.length_a   1.000
_cell.length_b   1.000
_cell.length_c   1.000
_cell.angle_alpha   90.00
_cell.angle_beta   90.00
_cell.angle_gamma   90.00
#
_symmetry.space_group_name_H-M   'P 1'
#
loop_
_entity.id
_entity.type
_entity.pdbx_description
1 polymer ?
#
loop_
_entity_poly.entity_id
_entity_poly.type
_entity_poly.pdbx_seq_one_letter_code
_entity_poly.pdbx_strand_id
1 'polypeptide(L)'
;MILAKKVRLIPTPEQEKVLRNHAGAARFAYNYCKRMSDRYYKLFGKSVSQLALQKRFTKIKKRKRYEWLNDINAQVPKQASKDFDKARKNSFKKYKNGFHTSYKSKKDLTQGFYANYERLIIGKKVVHIQSIGEVKTSQQLPRNKKNIQSKSYL
;
A
#
# COMPACT_ATOMS: atom_id res chain seq x y z
N MET A 1 4.41 -7.34 25.90
CA MET A 1 4.56 -7.86 24.52
C MET A 1 4.65 -6.67 23.56
N ILE A 2 5.76 -6.50 22.83
CA ILE A 2 5.87 -5.40 21.84
C ILE A 2 5.07 -5.80 20.59
N LEU A 3 3.97 -5.10 20.31
CA LEU A 3 3.09 -5.39 19.16
C LEU A 3 3.63 -4.84 17.84
N ALA A 4 4.39 -3.76 17.87
CA ALA A 4 4.98 -3.13 16.68
C ALA A 4 6.22 -2.30 17.04
N LYS A 5 7.23 -2.30 16.16
CA LYS A 5 8.41 -1.44 16.26
C LYS A 5 8.45 -0.49 15.06
N LYS A 6 8.53 0.82 15.33
CA LYS A 6 8.72 1.86 14.29
C LYS A 6 10.22 2.10 14.12
N VAL A 7 10.73 2.01 12.89
CA VAL A 7 12.13 2.26 12.56
C VAL A 7 12.20 3.29 11.44
N ARG A 8 13.07 4.28 11.59
CA ARG A 8 13.29 5.32 10.58
C ARG A 8 14.15 4.77 9.45
N LEU A 9 13.67 4.92 8.22
CA LEU A 9 14.47 4.68 7.02
C LEU A 9 15.33 5.91 6.72
N ILE A 10 16.52 5.68 6.17
CA ILE A 10 17.47 6.70 5.71
C ILE A 10 17.69 6.48 4.22
N PRO A 11 16.72 6.88 3.37
CA PRO A 11 16.80 6.69 1.93
C PRO A 11 17.76 7.68 1.25
N THR A 12 18.28 7.31 0.08
CA THR A 12 18.86 8.28 -0.86
C THR A 12 17.77 9.16 -1.49
N PRO A 13 18.11 10.29 -2.11
CA PRO A 13 17.13 11.11 -2.82
C PRO A 13 16.34 10.34 -3.90
N GLU A 14 16.97 9.41 -4.64
CA GLU A 14 16.23 8.60 -5.63
C GLU A 14 15.28 7.61 -4.95
N GLN A 15 15.72 6.97 -3.88
CA GLN A 15 14.87 6.05 -3.09
C GLN A 15 13.68 6.79 -2.50
N GLU A 16 13.87 8.02 -2.03
CA GLU A 16 12.78 8.85 -1.52
C GLU A 16 11.74 9.14 -2.60
N LYS A 17 12.17 9.44 -3.83
CA LYS A 17 11.25 9.61 -4.97
C LYS A 17 10.43 8.34 -5.22
N VAL A 18 11.07 7.16 -5.20
CA VAL A 18 10.38 5.87 -5.37
C VAL A 18 9.40 5.60 -4.22
N LEU A 19 9.80 5.85 -2.97
CA LEU A 19 8.94 5.71 -1.78
C LEU A 19 7.70 6.62 -1.88
N ARG A 20 7.89 7.88 -2.27
CA ARG A 20 6.80 8.85 -2.48
C ARG A 20 5.87 8.41 -3.61
N ASN A 21 6.40 7.85 -4.69
CA ASN A 21 5.60 7.29 -5.79
C ASN A 21 4.74 6.11 -5.32
N HIS A 22 5.30 5.21 -4.52
CA HIS A 22 4.56 4.08 -3.93
C HIS A 22 3.45 4.54 -2.99
N ALA A 23 3.72 5.52 -2.12
CA ALA A 23 2.70 6.14 -1.27
C ALA A 23 1.60 6.83 -2.10
N GLY A 24 1.98 7.53 -3.17
CA GLY A 24 1.05 8.14 -4.13
C GLY A 24 0.15 7.12 -4.82
N ALA A 25 0.70 5.98 -5.22
CA ALA A 25 -0.05 4.89 -5.82
C ALA A 25 -1.04 4.24 -4.84
N ALA A 26 -0.65 4.05 -3.58
CA ALA A 26 -1.53 3.57 -2.53
C ALA A 26 -2.73 4.52 -2.33
N ARG A 27 -2.45 5.82 -2.22
CA ARG A 27 -3.47 6.86 -2.12
C ARG A 27 -4.41 6.86 -3.33
N PHE A 28 -3.86 6.81 -4.54
CA PHE A 28 -4.62 6.78 -5.78
C PHE A 28 -5.55 5.57 -5.86
N ALA A 29 -5.05 4.36 -5.55
CA ALA A 29 -5.83 3.14 -5.58
C ALA A 29 -6.98 3.16 -4.56
N TYR A 30 -6.72 3.63 -3.33
CA TYR A 30 -7.75 3.79 -2.31
C TYR A 30 -8.85 4.76 -2.78
N ASN A 31 -8.47 5.95 -3.24
CA ASN A 31 -9.41 6.98 -3.68
C ASN A 31 -10.20 6.53 -4.91
N TYR A 32 -9.58 5.78 -5.82
CA TYR A 32 -10.27 5.17 -6.95
C TYR A 32 -11.35 4.18 -6.49
N CYS A 33 -11.01 3.28 -5.56
CA CYS A 33 -11.96 2.32 -5.00
C CYS A 33 -13.15 3.03 -4.33
N LYS A 34 -12.86 4.05 -3.52
CA LYS A 34 -13.87 4.88 -2.87
C LYS A 34 -14.81 5.55 -3.86
N ARG A 35 -14.27 6.27 -4.85
CA ARG A 35 -15.06 6.95 -5.87
C ARG A 35 -15.99 6.00 -6.62
N MET A 36 -15.48 4.83 -7.01
CA MET A 36 -16.28 3.84 -7.73
C MET A 36 -17.36 3.23 -6.84
N SER A 37 -17.04 2.92 -5.59
CA SER A 37 -17.99 2.38 -4.61
C SER A 37 -19.09 3.40 -4.27
N ASP A 38 -18.73 4.65 -4.01
CA ASP A 38 -19.67 5.74 -3.72
C ASP A 38 -20.64 5.97 -4.89
N ARG A 39 -20.10 6.04 -6.12
CA ARG A 39 -20.94 6.18 -7.33
C ARG A 39 -21.92 5.02 -7.47
N TYR A 40 -21.44 3.79 -7.31
CA TYR A 40 -22.28 2.60 -7.44
C TYR A 40 -23.35 2.53 -6.35
N TYR A 41 -22.99 2.86 -5.12
CA TYR A 41 -23.94 2.89 -4.00
C TYR A 41 -24.99 3.99 -4.20
N LYS A 42 -24.62 5.17 -4.70
CA LYS A 42 -25.57 6.25 -5.02
C LYS A 42 -26.57 5.85 -6.10
N LEU A 43 -26.14 5.08 -7.11
CA LEU A 43 -26.99 4.69 -8.23
C LEU A 43 -27.87 3.46 -7.94
N PHE A 44 -27.36 2.48 -7.19
CA PHE A 44 -28.00 1.17 -7.05
C PHE A 44 -28.35 0.79 -5.61
N GLY A 45 -27.98 1.59 -4.61
CA GLY A 45 -28.16 1.27 -3.19
C GLY A 45 -27.34 0.07 -2.70
N LYS A 46 -26.44 -0.48 -3.52
CA LYS A 46 -25.70 -1.72 -3.27
C LYS A 46 -24.20 -1.48 -3.14
N SER A 47 -23.52 -2.32 -2.36
CA SER A 47 -22.06 -2.28 -2.24
C SER A 47 -21.38 -3.02 -3.39
N VAL A 48 -20.20 -2.55 -3.80
CA VAL A 48 -19.35 -3.24 -4.78
C VAL A 48 -18.32 -4.10 -4.05
N SER A 49 -18.14 -5.34 -4.50
CA SER A 49 -17.12 -6.21 -3.92
C SER A 49 -15.71 -5.69 -4.16
N GLN A 50 -14.84 -5.90 -3.17
CA GLN A 50 -13.42 -5.55 -3.23
C GLN A 50 -12.72 -6.16 -4.46
N LEU A 51 -13.02 -7.41 -4.82
CA LEU A 51 -12.49 -8.06 -6.02
C LEU A 51 -12.93 -7.36 -7.31
N ALA A 52 -14.20 -6.93 -7.41
CA ALA A 52 -14.69 -6.20 -8.58
C ALA A 52 -13.99 -4.83 -8.73
N LEU A 53 -13.74 -4.13 -7.62
CA LEU A 53 -12.98 -2.88 -7.61
C LEU A 53 -11.53 -3.11 -8.08
N GLN A 54 -10.86 -4.17 -7.62
CA GLN A 54 -9.52 -4.53 -8.09
C GLN A 54 -9.49 -4.86 -9.58
N LYS A 55 -10.42 -5.68 -10.08
CA LYS A 55 -10.53 -6.01 -11.52
C LYS A 55 -10.69 -4.74 -12.36
N ARG A 56 -11.54 -3.80 -11.93
CA ARG A 56 -11.69 -2.48 -12.58
C ARG A 56 -10.41 -1.66 -12.48
N PHE A 57 -9.72 -1.66 -11.35
CA PHE A 57 -8.46 -0.94 -11.18
C PHE A 57 -7.38 -1.46 -12.15
N THR A 58 -7.22 -2.78 -12.27
CA THR A 58 -6.29 -3.39 -13.23
C THR A 58 -6.59 -2.98 -14.67
N LYS A 59 -7.87 -2.89 -15.06
CA LYS A 59 -8.25 -2.40 -16.38
C LYS A 59 -7.86 -0.94 -16.61
N ILE A 60 -8.04 -0.05 -15.62
CA ILE A 60 -7.65 1.35 -15.80
C ILE A 60 -6.14 1.53 -15.83
N LYS A 61 -5.38 0.76 -15.05
CA LYS A 61 -3.90 0.83 -15.00
C LYS A 61 -3.26 0.65 -16.38
N LYS A 62 -3.92 -0.08 -17.30
CA LYS A 62 -3.46 -0.29 -18.68
C LYS A 62 -3.58 0.93 -19.59
N ARG A 63 -4.26 2.01 -19.18
CA ARG A 63 -4.39 3.22 -20.01
C ARG A 63 -3.09 4.04 -19.94
N LYS A 64 -2.64 4.60 -21.06
CA LYS A 64 -1.39 5.39 -21.18
C LYS A 64 -1.20 6.43 -20.06
N ARG A 65 -2.26 7.18 -19.71
CA ARG A 65 -2.21 8.18 -18.62
C ARG A 65 -1.89 7.62 -17.22
N TYR A 66 -1.94 6.31 -17.03
CA TYR A 66 -1.69 5.61 -15.77
C TYR A 66 -0.49 4.67 -15.84
N GLU A 67 0.33 4.78 -16.88
CA GLU A 67 1.49 3.93 -17.12
C GLU A 67 2.51 3.98 -15.97
N TRP A 68 2.64 5.12 -15.30
CA TRP A 68 3.47 5.28 -14.08
C TRP A 68 3.11 4.31 -12.94
N LEU A 69 1.92 3.70 -12.94
CA LEU A 69 1.56 2.66 -11.97
C LEU A 69 2.24 1.32 -12.25
N ASN A 70 2.79 1.11 -13.45
CA ASN A 70 3.47 -0.12 -13.85
C ASN A 70 4.75 -0.35 -13.04
N ASP A 71 5.44 0.72 -12.68
CA ASP A 71 6.67 0.70 -11.86
C ASP A 71 6.40 0.46 -10.36
N ILE A 72 5.12 0.40 -9.97
CA ILE A 72 4.72 0.21 -8.58
C ILE A 72 4.46 -1.27 -8.32
N ASN A 73 4.99 -1.76 -7.19
CA ASN A 73 4.70 -3.10 -6.70
C ASN A 73 3.18 -3.37 -6.68
N ALA A 74 2.76 -4.44 -7.35
CA ALA A 74 1.34 -4.79 -7.49
C ALA A 74 0.62 -5.04 -6.15
N GLN A 75 1.35 -5.31 -5.06
CA GLN A 75 0.78 -5.47 -3.73
C GLN A 75 0.28 -4.17 -3.12
N VAL A 76 0.87 -3.03 -3.49
CA VAL A 76 0.48 -1.71 -2.97
C VAL A 76 -0.98 -1.35 -3.30
N PRO A 77 -1.40 -1.31 -4.58
CA PRO A 77 -2.80 -1.02 -4.90
C PRO A 77 -3.75 -2.13 -4.44
N LYS A 78 -3.30 -3.39 -4.38
CA LYS A 78 -4.09 -4.50 -3.85
C LYS A 78 -4.43 -4.29 -2.38
N GLN A 79 -3.44 -3.92 -1.56
CA GLN A 79 -3.65 -3.66 -0.14
C GLN A 79 -4.48 -2.39 0.07
N ALA A 80 -4.23 -1.31 -0.70
CA ALA A 80 -5.05 -0.11 -0.62
C ALA A 80 -6.54 -0.37 -0.89
N SER A 81 -6.85 -1.29 -1.81
CA SER A 81 -8.22 -1.74 -2.06
C SER A 81 -8.83 -2.52 -0.88
N LYS A 82 -8.04 -3.37 -0.20
CA LYS A 82 -8.46 -4.06 1.04
C LYS A 82 -8.69 -3.06 2.18
N ASP A 83 -7.83 -2.06 2.31
CA ASP A 83 -7.96 -1.03 3.34
C ASP A 83 -9.24 -0.20 3.14
N PHE A 84 -9.59 0.11 1.89
CA PHE A 84 -10.87 0.75 1.58
C PHE A 84 -12.06 -0.17 1.92
N ASP A 85 -12.03 -1.43 1.51
CA ASP A 85 -13.10 -2.39 1.81
C ASP A 85 -13.33 -2.53 3.33
N LYS A 86 -12.24 -2.63 4.09
CA LYS A 86 -12.29 -2.63 5.57
C LYS A 86 -12.91 -1.35 6.11
N ALA A 87 -12.49 -0.18 5.62
CA ALA A 87 -13.06 1.09 6.04
C ALA A 87 -14.56 1.19 5.73
N ARG A 88 -15.00 0.73 4.54
CA ARG A 88 -16.40 0.72 4.14
C ARG A 88 -17.23 -0.23 4.99
N LYS A 89 -16.75 -1.44 5.26
CA LYS A 89 -17.38 -2.40 6.17
C LYS A 89 -17.53 -1.84 7.58
N ASN A 90 -16.48 -1.19 8.09
CA ASN A 90 -16.54 -0.53 9.40
C ASN A 90 -17.56 0.61 9.43
N SER A 91 -17.67 1.39 8.35
CA SER A 91 -18.71 2.41 8.22
C SER A 91 -20.10 1.80 8.35
N PHE A 92 -20.39 0.75 7.59
CA PHE A 92 -21.69 0.06 7.67
C PHE A 92 -21.94 -0.54 9.06
N LYS A 93 -20.94 -1.17 9.66
CA LYS A 93 -21.06 -1.77 11.00
C LYS A 93 -21.36 -0.73 12.07
N LYS A 94 -20.70 0.43 12.03
CA LYS A 94 -20.80 1.46 13.09
C LYS A 94 -21.97 2.42 12.88
N TYR A 95 -22.25 2.82 11.64
CA TYR A 95 -23.18 3.89 11.32
C TYR A 95 -24.38 3.44 10.47
N LYS A 96 -24.49 2.13 10.20
CA LYS A 96 -25.54 1.52 9.34
C LYS A 96 -25.57 2.04 7.90
N ASN A 97 -24.55 2.80 7.48
CA ASN A 97 -24.41 3.32 6.13
C ASN A 97 -22.93 3.34 5.70
N GLY A 98 -22.67 3.47 4.40
CA GLY A 98 -21.32 3.41 3.84
C GLY A 98 -20.57 4.75 3.76
N PHE A 99 -21.22 5.87 4.10
CA PHE A 99 -20.72 7.20 3.78
C PHE A 99 -19.62 7.71 4.73
N HIS A 100 -19.37 7.03 5.86
CA HIS A 100 -18.35 7.40 6.83
C HIS A 100 -16.96 6.86 6.44
N THR A 101 -16.55 7.21 5.21
CA THR A 101 -15.20 7.02 4.70
C THR A 101 -14.74 8.32 4.05
N SER A 102 -13.49 8.72 4.25
CA SER A 102 -12.91 9.94 3.68
C SER A 102 -11.99 9.62 2.50
N TYR A 103 -11.83 10.57 1.58
CA TYR A 103 -10.78 10.50 0.58
C TYR A 103 -9.43 10.76 1.25
N LYS A 104 -8.40 10.02 0.85
CA LYS A 104 -7.02 10.26 1.29
C LYS A 104 -6.44 11.48 0.58
N SER A 105 -5.80 12.37 1.32
CA SER A 105 -5.15 13.57 0.78
C SER A 105 -3.64 13.39 0.70
N LYS A 106 -2.99 14.17 -0.18
CA LYS A 106 -1.52 14.30 -0.17
C LYS A 106 -1.03 15.08 1.07
N LYS A 107 -1.91 15.86 1.70
CA LYS A 107 -1.65 16.65 2.90
C LYS A 107 -1.87 15.84 4.20
N ASP A 108 -2.31 14.59 4.13
CA ASP A 108 -2.46 13.77 5.34
C ASP A 108 -1.09 13.59 5.99
N LEU A 109 -1.03 13.71 7.31
CA LEU A 109 0.19 13.59 8.12
C LEU A 109 0.97 12.31 7.83
N THR A 110 0.25 11.22 7.52
CA THR A 110 0.85 9.93 7.19
C THR A 110 0.63 9.58 5.73
N GLN A 111 1.71 9.59 4.96
CA GLN A 111 1.75 9.03 3.61
C GLN A 111 2.50 7.69 3.70
N GLY A 112 1.79 6.59 3.46
CA GLY A 112 2.36 5.25 3.58
C GLY A 112 1.81 4.32 2.52
N PHE A 113 2.51 3.20 2.35
CA PHE A 113 2.08 2.10 1.50
C PHE A 113 2.43 0.78 2.17
N TYR A 114 1.79 -0.28 1.70
CA TYR A 114 2.08 -1.62 2.17
C TYR A 114 3.35 -2.16 1.52
N ALA A 115 4.33 -2.53 2.35
CA ALA A 115 5.49 -3.32 1.95
C ALA A 115 5.30 -4.76 2.42
N ASN A 116 5.47 -5.74 1.52
CA ASN A 116 5.34 -7.14 1.89
C ASN A 116 6.47 -7.55 2.84
N TYR A 117 6.12 -7.95 4.06
CA TYR A 117 7.07 -8.37 5.10
C TYR A 117 7.67 -9.76 4.82
N GLU A 118 6.99 -10.62 4.06
CA GLU A 118 7.46 -11.99 3.78
C GLU A 118 8.69 -12.00 2.87
N ARG A 119 8.80 -10.98 2.02
CA ARG A 119 9.91 -10.82 1.06
C ARG A 119 10.94 -9.79 1.53
N LEU A 120 10.81 -9.31 2.76
CA LEU A 120 11.66 -8.28 3.32
C LEU A 120 12.95 -8.91 3.84
N ILE A 121 14.07 -8.57 3.22
CA ILE A 121 15.39 -9.07 3.63
C ILE A 121 16.01 -8.04 4.59
N ILE A 122 16.39 -8.50 5.77
CA ILE A 122 16.95 -7.65 6.83
C ILE A 122 18.45 -7.90 6.91
N GLY A 123 19.24 -6.91 6.51
CA GLY A 123 20.69 -6.90 6.71
C GLY A 123 21.09 -6.18 8.00
N LYS A 124 22.38 -5.83 8.09
CA LYS A 124 22.91 -5.04 9.21
C LYS A 124 22.57 -3.56 8.98
N LYS A 125 21.61 -3.02 9.75
CA LYS A 125 21.06 -1.65 9.61
C LYS A 125 20.61 -1.30 8.17
N VAL A 126 20.18 -2.30 7.40
CA VAL A 126 19.63 -2.14 6.06
C VAL A 126 18.43 -3.04 5.88
N VAL A 127 17.50 -2.62 5.03
CA VAL A 127 16.33 -3.40 4.64
C VAL A 127 16.17 -3.39 3.14
N HIS A 128 16.05 -4.56 2.53
CA HIS A 128 15.69 -4.67 1.13
C HIS A 128 14.17 -4.63 0.98
N ILE A 129 13.67 -3.63 0.25
CA ILE A 129 12.26 -3.47 -0.06
C ILE A 129 12.06 -3.73 -1.56
N GLN A 130 11.15 -4.64 -1.88
CA GLN A 130 10.86 -5.00 -3.28
C GLN A 130 10.48 -3.75 -4.11
N SER A 131 11.14 -3.58 -5.26
CA SER A 131 11.02 -2.43 -6.20
C SER A 131 11.67 -1.12 -5.72
N ILE A 132 12.30 -1.10 -4.54
CA ILE A 132 13.02 0.08 -4.01
C ILE A 132 14.50 -0.23 -3.81
N GLY A 133 14.84 -1.48 -3.48
CA GLY A 133 16.20 -1.91 -3.20
C GLY A 133 16.56 -1.83 -1.72
N GLU A 134 17.85 -1.75 -1.44
CA GLU A 134 18.38 -1.68 -0.06
C GLU A 134 18.31 -0.26 0.49
N VAL A 135 17.58 -0.09 1.59
CA VAL A 135 17.41 1.18 2.28
C VAL A 135 18.05 1.10 3.66
N LYS A 136 18.87 2.09 4.01
CA LYS A 136 19.50 2.16 5.34
C LYS A 136 18.45 2.39 6.42
N THR A 137 18.69 1.88 7.62
CA THR A 137 17.82 2.05 8.77
C THR A 137 18.58 2.69 9.93
N SER A 138 17.91 3.52 10.72
CA SER A 138 18.54 4.17 11.88
C SER A 138 18.95 3.17 12.97
N GLN A 139 18.25 2.05 13.06
CA GLN A 139 18.47 1.00 14.04
C GLN A 139 18.38 -0.37 13.39
N GLN A 140 18.97 -1.38 14.04
CA GLN A 140 18.85 -2.76 13.63
C GLN A 140 17.40 -3.22 13.77
N LEU A 141 16.82 -3.68 12.66
CA LEU A 141 15.54 -4.38 12.66
C LEU A 141 15.73 -5.77 13.29
N PRO A 142 14.74 -6.27 14.05
CA PRO A 142 14.79 -7.62 14.60
C PRO A 142 14.97 -8.62 13.46
N ARG A 143 16.03 -9.42 13.52
CA ARG A 143 16.32 -10.40 12.48
C ARG A 143 15.21 -11.44 12.48
N ASN A 144 14.56 -11.61 11.34
CA ASN A 144 13.59 -12.68 11.16
C ASN A 144 14.38 -13.98 10.99
N LYS A 145 14.19 -14.97 11.88
CA LYS A 145 14.87 -16.28 11.82
C LYS A 145 14.60 -17.07 10.52
N LYS A 146 13.67 -16.61 9.67
CA LYS A 146 13.25 -17.30 8.44
C LYS A 146 14.14 -17.09 7.20
N ASN A 147 15.11 -16.18 7.22
CA ASN A 147 16.00 -15.95 6.06
C ASN A 147 17.48 -16.24 6.39
N ILE A 148 17.74 -17.38 7.04
CA ILE A 148 19.07 -18.01 7.03
C ILE A 148 19.03 -19.06 5.91
N GLN A 149 18.95 -18.62 4.66
CA GLN A 149 19.53 -19.40 3.57
C GLN A 149 20.48 -18.48 2.83
N SER A 150 21.73 -18.59 3.28
CA SER A 150 22.95 -18.29 2.56
C SER A 150 22.80 -18.41 1.05
N LYS A 151 23.10 -17.34 0.34
CA LYS A 151 23.68 -17.40 -0.99
C LYS A 151 24.78 -16.34 -1.06
N SER A 152 25.94 -16.73 -0.54
CA SER A 152 27.21 -16.21 -1.05
C SER A 152 27.29 -16.66 -2.50
N TYR A 153 27.46 -15.71 -3.42
CA TYR A 153 27.98 -16.02 -4.74
C TYR A 153 29.38 -15.41 -4.79
N LEU A 154 30.35 -16.27 -5.10
CA LEU A 154 31.63 -15.88 -5.68
C LEU A 154 31.37 -15.14 -7.00
#